data_AF-A0A2E8QKS3-F1
#
_entry.id   AF-A0A2E8QKS3-F1
#
_cell.length_a   1.000
_cell.length_b   1.000
_cell.length_c   1.000
_cell.angle_alpha   90.00
_cell.angle_beta   90.00
_cell.angle_gamma   90.00
#
_symmetry.space_group_name_H-M   'P 1'
#
loop_
_entity.id
_entity.type
_entity.pdbx_description
1 polymer ?
#
loop_
_entity_poly.entity_id
_entity_poly.type
_entity_poly.pdbx_seq_one_letter_code
_entity_poly.pdbx_strand_id
1 'polypeptide(L)'
;MRGRVSKGVWPPENVSLTPGKRVLFLTKNLDLIRKQLYEGLNLRMEDLSVEELLDDINTDVMTPAWVCFDHDPAMIAENAYAGLMHEGGRVFEPRALIDGGFEVIVSGHRKGTGSSRETAPQ
;
A
#
# COMPACT_ATOMS: atom_id res chain seq x y z
N MET A 1 -34.64 -1.65 8.58
CA MET A 1 -34.21 -3.00 9.01
C MET A 1 -32.76 -3.18 8.59
N ARG A 2 -31.82 -3.31 9.53
CA ARG A 2 -30.39 -3.48 9.23
C ARG A 2 -30.17 -4.92 8.75
N GLY A 3 -29.65 -5.08 7.54
CA GLY A 3 -29.31 -6.39 6.96
C GLY A 3 -28.25 -7.09 7.82
N ARG A 4 -28.57 -8.30 8.25
CA ARG A 4 -27.70 -9.16 9.05
C ARG A 4 -26.66 -9.76 8.11
N VAL A 5 -25.39 -9.37 8.25
CA VAL A 5 -24.30 -10.09 7.59
C VAL A 5 -24.30 -11.51 8.16
N SER A 6 -24.51 -12.52 7.31
CA SER A 6 -24.42 -13.93 7.70
C SER A 6 -23.02 -14.20 8.24
N LYS A 7 -22.92 -14.78 9.45
CA LYS A 7 -21.68 -15.33 9.99
C LYS A 7 -21.25 -16.53 9.14
N GLY A 8 -20.63 -16.28 8.00
CA GLY A 8 -19.89 -17.30 7.26
C GLY A 8 -18.67 -17.74 8.08
N VAL A 9 -18.20 -18.97 7.85
CA VAL A 9 -16.92 -19.44 8.41
C VAL A 9 -15.82 -18.52 7.89
N TRP A 10 -15.06 -17.93 8.79
CA TRP A 10 -13.92 -17.06 8.47
C TRP A 10 -12.62 -17.84 8.65
N PRO A 11 -11.66 -17.76 7.71
CA PRO A 11 -11.72 -16.97 6.47
C PRO A 11 -12.53 -17.65 5.36
N PRO A 12 -13.13 -16.86 4.44
CA PRO A 12 -13.79 -17.41 3.25
C PRO A 12 -12.78 -18.13 2.35
N GLU A 13 -13.25 -19.15 1.61
CA GLU A 13 -12.41 -19.88 0.63
C GLU A 13 -11.95 -18.99 -0.52
N ASN A 14 -12.75 -17.98 -0.89
CA ASN A 14 -12.44 -17.04 -1.96
C ASN A 14 -12.58 -15.61 -1.46
N VAL A 15 -11.61 -14.77 -1.79
CA VAL A 15 -11.63 -13.32 -1.54
C VAL A 15 -11.59 -12.62 -2.89
N SER A 16 -12.50 -11.66 -3.09
CA SER A 16 -12.56 -10.84 -4.30
C SER A 16 -12.53 -9.36 -3.92
N LEU A 17 -11.93 -8.55 -4.78
CA LEU A 17 -11.95 -7.09 -4.62
C LEU A 17 -13.36 -6.54 -4.84
N THR A 18 -13.66 -5.44 -4.17
CA THR A 18 -14.84 -4.64 -4.53
C THR A 18 -14.78 -4.24 -6.02
N PRO A 19 -15.88 -4.36 -6.80
CA PRO A 19 -15.89 -3.97 -8.20
C PRO A 19 -15.37 -2.54 -8.43
N GLY A 20 -14.43 -2.39 -9.37
CA GLY A 20 -13.80 -1.11 -9.69
C GLY A 20 -12.62 -0.71 -8.79
N LYS A 21 -12.32 -1.47 -7.73
CA LYS A 21 -11.10 -1.26 -6.93
C LYS A 21 -9.88 -1.90 -7.59
N ARG A 22 -8.71 -1.38 -7.23
CA ARG A 22 -7.43 -1.69 -7.87
C ARG A 22 -6.48 -2.41 -6.91
N VAL A 23 -5.47 -3.06 -7.48
CA VAL A 23 -4.33 -3.61 -6.75
C VAL A 23 -3.12 -2.72 -7.01
N LEU A 24 -2.41 -2.35 -5.96
CA LEU A 24 -1.13 -1.65 -6.06
C LEU A 24 0.02 -2.66 -5.93
N PHE A 25 0.81 -2.80 -6.97
CA PHE A 25 2.04 -3.58 -6.93
C PHE A 25 3.22 -2.68 -6.59
N LEU A 26 3.90 -2.96 -5.48
CA LEU A 26 5.16 -2.31 -5.14
C LEU A 26 6.28 -3.08 -5.82
N THR A 27 6.83 -2.50 -6.89
CA THR A 27 7.85 -3.10 -7.75
C THR A 27 9.23 -2.49 -7.48
N LYS A 28 10.30 -3.22 -7.81
CA LYS A 28 11.68 -2.70 -7.79
C LYS A 28 11.88 -1.56 -8.81
N ASN A 29 11.15 -1.60 -9.92
CA ASN A 29 11.04 -0.47 -10.83
C ASN A 29 10.03 0.56 -10.27
N LEU A 30 10.52 1.67 -9.72
CA LEU A 30 9.68 2.66 -9.05
C LEU A 30 8.80 3.46 -10.02
N ASP A 31 9.14 3.54 -11.31
CA ASP A 31 8.29 4.18 -12.32
C ASP A 31 6.98 3.43 -12.53
N LEU A 32 6.98 2.09 -12.40
CA LEU A 32 5.75 1.31 -12.47
C LEU A 32 4.83 1.59 -11.28
N ILE A 33 5.38 1.90 -10.10
CA ILE A 33 4.59 2.35 -8.94
C ILE A 33 3.97 3.70 -9.25
N ARG A 34 4.76 4.67 -9.76
CA ARG A 34 4.27 6.00 -10.12
C ARG A 34 3.15 5.94 -11.17
N LYS A 35 3.31 5.13 -12.22
CA LYS A 35 2.29 4.92 -13.26
C LYS A 35 0.99 4.36 -12.70
N GLN A 36 1.06 3.45 -11.72
CA GLN A 36 -0.15 2.95 -11.06
C GLN A 36 -0.83 4.06 -10.25
N LEU A 37 -0.06 4.84 -9.49
CA LEU A 37 -0.58 5.91 -8.63
C LEU A 37 -1.22 7.04 -9.44
N TYR A 38 -0.58 7.51 -10.50
CA TYR A 38 -0.91 8.79 -11.13
C TYR A 38 -1.40 8.68 -12.58
N GLU A 39 -1.07 7.60 -13.29
CA GLU A 39 -1.41 7.43 -14.72
C GLU A 39 -2.50 6.37 -14.94
N GLY A 40 -2.99 5.73 -13.87
CA GLY A 40 -4.06 4.74 -13.96
C GLY A 40 -3.62 3.36 -14.47
N LEU A 41 -2.31 3.07 -14.52
CA LEU A 41 -1.80 1.75 -14.89
C LEU A 41 -2.37 0.67 -13.95
N ASN A 42 -2.88 -0.42 -14.51
CA ASN A 42 -3.37 -1.57 -13.74
C ASN A 42 -2.55 -2.80 -14.10
N LEU A 43 -1.56 -3.12 -13.27
CA LEU A 43 -0.80 -4.35 -13.38
C LEU A 43 -1.62 -5.52 -12.85
N ARG A 44 -1.30 -6.72 -13.33
CA ARG A 44 -1.85 -8.00 -12.91
C ARG A 44 -0.72 -8.91 -12.45
N MET A 45 -1.07 -9.95 -11.70
CA MET A 45 -0.09 -10.95 -11.23
C MET A 45 0.73 -11.58 -12.37
N GLU A 46 0.14 -11.75 -13.57
CA GLU A 46 0.83 -12.32 -14.73
C GLU A 46 1.80 -11.35 -15.42
N ASP A 47 1.73 -10.05 -15.11
CA ASP A 47 2.59 -9.03 -15.71
C ASP A 47 3.94 -8.90 -14.98
N LEU A 48 4.12 -9.61 -13.85
CA LEU A 48 5.27 -9.50 -12.96
C LEU A 48 5.71 -10.87 -12.44
N SER A 49 7.01 -11.04 -12.19
CA SER A 49 7.54 -12.11 -11.37
C SER A 49 7.70 -11.68 -9.91
N VAL A 50 7.79 -12.64 -8.98
CA VAL A 50 7.98 -12.35 -7.55
C VAL A 50 9.27 -11.56 -7.32
N GLU A 51 10.32 -11.85 -8.09
CA GLU A 51 11.62 -11.22 -8.00
C GLU A 51 11.60 -9.74 -8.42
N GLU A 52 10.57 -9.30 -9.14
CA GLU A 52 10.37 -7.90 -9.53
C GLU A 52 9.66 -7.07 -8.45
N LEU A 53 9.09 -7.72 -7.44
CA LEU A 53 8.40 -7.04 -6.34
C LEU A 53 9.39 -6.49 -5.32
N LEU A 54 9.06 -5.33 -4.75
CA LEU A 54 9.89 -4.64 -3.76
C LEU A 54 9.92 -5.42 -2.45
N ASP A 55 11.11 -5.90 -2.08
CA ASP A 55 11.40 -6.58 -0.82
C ASP A 55 11.78 -5.57 0.28
N ASP A 56 11.83 -6.03 1.54
CA ASP A 56 12.40 -5.29 2.68
C ASP A 56 11.80 -3.91 2.92
N ILE A 57 10.51 -3.74 2.65
CA ILE A 57 9.80 -2.51 2.95
C ILE A 57 9.74 -2.36 4.47
N ASN A 58 10.60 -1.52 5.01
CA ASN A 58 10.69 -1.28 6.45
C ASN A 58 9.68 -0.22 6.92
N THR A 59 9.53 -0.10 8.24
CA THR A 59 8.57 0.84 8.84
C THR A 59 8.93 2.32 8.61
N ASP A 60 10.20 2.67 8.34
CA ASP A 60 10.59 4.03 7.93
C ASP A 60 10.16 4.37 6.51
N VAL A 61 10.13 3.38 5.60
CA VAL A 61 9.59 3.56 4.26
C VAL A 61 8.09 3.79 4.35
N MET A 62 7.38 3.00 5.15
CA MET A 62 5.93 3.09 5.34
C MET A 62 5.52 4.39 6.04
N THR A 63 6.18 4.73 7.14
CA THR A 63 5.82 5.88 7.98
C THR A 63 7.10 6.47 8.56
N PRO A 64 7.80 7.36 7.83
CA PRO A 64 9.05 7.94 8.30
C PRO A 64 8.82 8.76 9.57
N ALA A 65 9.88 8.94 10.36
CA ALA A 65 9.79 9.50 11.71
C ALA A 65 8.96 10.80 11.83
N TRP A 66 9.06 11.70 10.85
CA TRP A 66 8.30 12.96 10.87
C TRP A 66 6.78 12.76 10.73
N VAL A 67 6.34 11.71 10.02
CA VAL A 67 4.93 11.34 9.91
C VAL A 67 4.41 10.78 11.24
N CYS A 68 5.25 10.04 11.97
CA CYS A 68 4.88 9.46 13.27
C CYS A 68 4.63 10.48 14.39
N PHE A 69 4.94 11.76 14.19
CA PHE A 69 4.67 12.80 15.19
C PHE A 69 3.25 13.34 15.13
N ASP A 70 2.48 12.99 14.10
CA ASP A 70 1.04 13.25 14.11
C ASP A 70 0.34 12.21 15.00
N HIS A 71 -0.67 12.68 15.75
CA HIS A 71 -1.48 11.84 16.63
C HIS A 71 -2.80 11.43 15.97
N ASP A 72 -3.19 12.11 14.89
CA ASP A 72 -4.39 11.77 14.12
C ASP A 72 -4.02 10.70 13.07
N PRO A 73 -4.59 9.48 13.16
CA PRO A 73 -4.38 8.43 12.16
C PRO A 73 -4.72 8.88 10.74
N ALA A 74 -5.70 9.79 10.57
CA ALA A 74 -6.06 10.28 9.25
C ALA A 74 -4.90 11.06 8.61
N MET A 75 -4.18 11.88 9.38
CA MET A 75 -3.03 12.64 8.91
C MET A 75 -1.81 11.76 8.64
N ILE A 76 -1.63 10.69 9.43
CA ILE A 76 -0.62 9.65 9.18
C ILE A 76 -0.89 8.97 7.84
N ALA A 77 -2.15 8.57 7.60
CA ALA A 77 -2.55 7.86 6.38
C ALA A 77 -2.35 8.71 5.11
N GLU A 78 -2.46 10.04 5.19
CA GLU A 78 -2.15 10.92 4.05
C GLU A 78 -0.69 10.80 3.60
N ASN A 79 0.23 10.38 4.48
CA ASN A 79 1.65 10.27 4.18
C ASN A 79 2.15 8.82 4.20
N ALA A 80 1.25 7.85 4.00
CA ALA A 80 1.64 6.45 3.85
C ALA A 80 2.66 6.26 2.72
N TYR A 81 3.70 5.47 3.00
CA TYR A 81 4.86 5.22 2.12
C TYR A 81 5.70 6.45 1.76
N ALA A 82 5.60 7.55 2.53
CA ALA A 82 6.35 8.78 2.26
C ALA A 82 7.88 8.63 2.35
N GLY A 83 8.39 7.54 2.92
CA GLY A 83 9.82 7.24 2.96
C GLY A 83 10.36 6.61 1.68
N LEU A 84 9.50 6.22 0.73
CA LEU A 84 9.94 5.69 -0.57
C LEU A 84 10.33 6.85 -1.51
N MET A 85 11.64 7.04 -1.68
CA MET A 85 12.21 8.12 -2.48
C MET A 85 12.70 7.64 -3.84
N HIS A 86 12.53 8.46 -4.88
CA HIS A 86 13.06 8.25 -6.23
C HIS A 86 13.47 9.59 -6.85
N GLU A 87 14.68 9.67 -7.40
CA GLU A 87 15.21 10.88 -8.07
C GLU A 87 15.06 12.19 -7.26
N GLY A 88 15.20 12.10 -5.92
CA GLY A 88 15.07 13.25 -5.02
C GLY A 88 13.63 13.65 -4.68
N GLY A 89 12.63 12.97 -5.24
CA GLY A 89 11.22 13.13 -4.91
C GLY A 89 10.65 11.94 -4.14
N ARG A 90 9.47 12.11 -3.54
CA ARG A 90 8.69 11.00 -3.00
C ARG A 90 8.00 10.26 -4.15
N VAL A 91 8.00 8.93 -4.09
CA VAL A 91 7.17 8.11 -4.99
C VAL A 91 5.70 8.30 -4.64
N PHE A 92 5.38 8.32 -3.34
CA PHE A 92 4.06 8.61 -2.79
C PHE A 92 3.99 10.06 -2.33
N GLU A 93 3.34 10.89 -3.12
CA GLU A 93 2.93 12.24 -2.70
C GLU A 93 1.82 12.16 -1.65
N PRO A 94 1.55 13.24 -0.89
CA PRO A 94 0.45 13.25 0.07
C PRO A 94 -0.86 12.79 -0.59
N ARG A 95 -1.56 11.88 0.09
CA ARG A 95 -2.82 11.26 -0.33
C ARG A 95 -2.75 10.34 -1.54
N ALA A 96 -1.56 10.09 -2.13
CA ALA A 96 -1.43 9.24 -3.32
C ALA A 96 -2.06 7.83 -3.14
N LEU A 97 -1.93 7.24 -1.94
CA LEU A 97 -2.53 5.95 -1.65
C LEU A 97 -4.06 6.03 -1.46
N ILE A 98 -4.54 7.07 -0.77
CA ILE A 98 -5.97 7.32 -0.50
C ILE A 98 -6.74 7.53 -1.81
N ASP A 99 -6.18 8.39 -2.68
CA ASP A 99 -6.84 8.82 -3.90
C ASP A 99 -6.67 7.78 -5.04
N GLY A 100 -5.72 6.84 -4.91
CA GLY A 100 -5.41 5.84 -5.92
C GLY A 100 -6.45 4.72 -6.11
N GLY A 101 -7.42 4.61 -5.20
CA GLY A 101 -8.54 3.65 -5.31
C GLY A 101 -8.14 2.19 -5.12
N PHE A 102 -7.00 1.94 -4.47
CA PHE A 102 -6.49 0.60 -4.19
C PHE A 102 -7.20 -0.03 -2.99
N GLU A 103 -7.41 -1.34 -3.06
CA GLU A 103 -7.93 -2.14 -1.93
C GLU A 103 -6.89 -3.16 -1.42
N VAL A 104 -5.90 -3.49 -2.26
CA VAL A 104 -4.83 -4.43 -1.94
C VAL A 104 -3.49 -3.84 -2.36
N ILE A 105 -2.47 -4.07 -1.53
CA ILE A 105 -1.07 -3.77 -1.85
C ILE A 105 -0.29 -5.08 -1.88
N VAL A 106 0.39 -5.35 -2.99
CA VAL A 106 1.26 -6.51 -3.17
C VAL A 106 2.72 -6.05 -3.10
N SER A 107 3.53 -6.76 -2.34
CA SER A 107 4.98 -6.52 -2.23
C SER A 107 5.74 -7.83 -2.30
N GLY A 108 7.06 -7.73 -2.37
CA GLY A 108 7.96 -8.85 -2.20
C GLY A 108 8.01 -9.30 -0.74
N HIS A 109 9.11 -9.96 -0.40
CA HIS A 109 9.34 -10.54 0.91
C HIS A 109 9.64 -9.48 1.99
N ARG A 110 9.33 -9.84 3.25
CA ARG A 110 9.71 -9.09 4.46
C ARG A 110 9.20 -7.64 4.51
N LYS A 111 7.90 -7.45 4.31
CA LYS A 111 7.22 -6.17 4.56
C LYS A 111 7.01 -5.92 6.06
N GLY A 112 7.23 -4.69 6.49
CA GLY A 112 7.14 -4.26 7.89
C GLY A 112 8.40 -4.55 8.71
N THR A 113 9.57 -4.64 8.08
CA THR A 113 10.85 -4.82 8.79
C THR A 113 11.29 -3.56 9.53
N GLY A 114 12.30 -3.67 10.40
CA GLY A 114 12.89 -2.54 11.10
C GLY A 114 12.34 -2.35 12.51
N SER A 115 12.42 -1.12 13.02
CA SER A 115 11.97 -0.81 14.37
C SER A 115 10.45 -0.89 14.48
N SER A 116 9.99 -1.25 15.69
CA SER A 116 8.57 -1.24 16.01
C SER A 116 8.00 0.16 15.81
N ARG A 117 6.93 0.26 15.01
CA ARG A 117 6.17 1.50 14.78
C ARG A 117 4.70 1.16 14.67
N GLU A 118 3.96 1.48 15.73
CA GLU A 118 2.52 1.25 15.80
C GLU A 118 1.72 2.11 14.80
N THR A 119 2.34 3.16 14.28
CA THR A 119 1.77 4.06 13.27
C THR A 119 1.91 3.52 11.84
N ALA A 120 2.78 2.53 11.60
CA ALA A 120 2.97 1.94 10.26
C ALA A 120 1.71 1.27 9.64
N PRO A 121 0.84 0.59 10.43
CA PRO A 121 -0.41 0.04 9.92
C PRO A 121 -1.62 1.00 9.95
N GLN A 122 -1.47 2.23 10.46
CA GLN A 122 -2.55 3.21 10.57
C GLN A 122 -2.79 3.93 9.25
#